data_AF-A0A537RU98-F1
#
_entry.id   AF-A0A537RU98-F1
#
_cell.length_a   1.000
_cell.length_b   1.000
_cell.length_c   1.000
_cell.angle_alpha   90.00
_cell.angle_beta   90.00
_cell.angle_gamma   90.00
#
_symmetry.space_group_name_H-M   'P 1'
#
loop_
_entity.id
_entity.type
_entity.pdbx_description
1 polymer ?
#
loop_
_entity_poly.entity_id
_entity_poly.type
_entity_poly.pdbx_seq_one_letter_code
_entity_poly.pdbx_strand_id
1 'polypeptide(L)' 'MKTPSIRDDPAHWRRRAEEALRIADQLDDPVAKETMRDIARSYEQLATIAEMKGGKTSK' A
#
# COMPACT_ATOMS: atom_id res chain seq x y z
N MET A 1 -16.86 -9.56 17.50
CA MET A 1 -15.84 -8.51 17.24
C MET A 1 -15.51 -8.55 15.76
N LYS A 2 -15.84 -7.52 14.97
CA LYS A 2 -15.31 -7.40 13.61
C LYS A 2 -13.90 -6.85 13.75
N THR A 3 -12.88 -7.68 13.57
CA THR A 3 -11.51 -7.21 13.40
C THR A 3 -11.51 -6.27 12.20
N PRO A 4 -11.09 -5.00 12.33
CA PRO A 4 -10.95 -4.14 11.17
C PRO A 4 -9.96 -4.82 10.23
N SER A 5 -10.45 -5.24 9.07
CA SER A 5 -9.64 -5.89 8.07
C SER A 5 -8.68 -4.84 7.54
N ILE A 6 -7.39 -5.15 7.63
CA ILE A 6 -6.30 -4.32 7.11
C ILE A 6 -6.47 -3.97 5.62
N ARG A 7 -7.35 -4.69 4.92
CA ARG A 7 -7.74 -4.48 3.53
C ARG A 7 -8.62 -3.24 3.31
N ASP A 8 -9.32 -2.76 4.32
CA ASP A 8 -10.24 -1.62 4.23
C ASP A 8 -9.61 -0.32 4.75
N ASP A 9 -8.37 -0.36 5.24
CA ASP A 9 -7.67 0.82 5.76
C ASP A 9 -6.71 1.41 4.71
N PRO A 10 -7.06 2.54 4.07
CA PRO A 10 -6.20 3.13 3.06
C PRO A 10 -4.89 3.68 3.63
N ALA A 11 -4.89 4.15 4.88
CA ALA A 11 -3.70 4.67 5.55
C ALA A 11 -2.65 3.56 5.77
N HIS A 12 -3.10 2.34 6.08
CA HIS A 12 -2.24 1.18 6.17
C HIS A 12 -1.52 0.92 4.85
N TRP A 13 -2.27 0.87 3.75
CA TRP A 13 -1.70 0.62 2.42
C TRP A 13 -0.73 1.72 1.99
N ARG A 14 -1.03 3.01 2.23
CA ARG A 14 -0.08 4.10 1.97
C ARG A 14 1.21 3.96 2.78
N ARG A 15 1.11 3.63 4.08
CA ARG A 15 2.29 3.41 4.92
C ARG A 15 3.16 2.25 4.40
N ARG A 16 2.56 1.18 3.89
CA ARG A 16 3.26 0.05 3.27
C ARG A 16 3.94 0.46 1.96
N ALA A 17 3.30 1.31 1.15
CA ALA A 17 3.91 1.86 -0.06
C ALA A 17 5.15 2.69 0.27
N GLU A 18 5.07 3.59 1.25
CA GLU A 18 6.21 4.39 1.69
C GLU A 18 7.35 3.53 2.22
N GLU A 19 7.07 2.49 3.00
CA GLU A 19 8.08 1.57 3.51
C GLU A 19 8.79 0.82 2.36
N ALA A 20 8.03 0.34 1.38
CA ALA A 20 8.59 -0.31 0.19
C ALA A 20 9.47 0.65 -0.62
N LEU A 21 9.11 1.94 -0.72
CA LEU A 21 9.96 2.96 -1.36
C LEU A 21 11.25 3.22 -0.57
N ARG A 22 11.19 3.26 0.77
CA ARG A 22 12.40 3.41 1.61
C ARG A 22 13.34 2.21 1.44
N ILE A 23 12.80 0.99 1.41
CA ILE A 23 13.59 -0.22 1.14
C ILE A 23 14.18 -0.14 -0.27
N ALA A 24 13.38 0.24 -1.28
CA ALA A 24 13.86 0.40 -2.65
C ALA A 24 15.06 1.34 -2.74
N ASP A 25 15.03 2.47 -2.02
CA ASP A 25 16.12 3.45 -2.00
C ASP A 25 17.44 2.87 -1.50
N GLN A 26 17.36 2.01 -0.48
CA GLN A 26 18.50 1.34 0.15
C GLN A 26 19.07 0.16 -0.64
N LEU A 27 18.41 -0.29 -1.72
CA LEU A 27 18.88 -1.41 -2.54
C LEU A 27 19.89 -0.93 -3.60
N ASP A 28 21.04 -1.58 -3.66
CA ASP A 28 22.04 -1.36 -4.72
C ASP A 28 21.70 -2.12 -6.02
N ASP A 29 21.02 -3.27 -5.90
CA ASP A 29 20.61 -4.05 -7.06
C ASP A 29 19.46 -3.35 -7.81
N PRO A 30 19.65 -2.99 -9.09
CA PRO A 30 18.66 -2.22 -9.85
C PRO A 30 17.35 -3.00 -10.06
N VAL A 31 17.41 -4.32 -10.19
CA VAL A 31 16.23 -5.16 -10.41
C VAL A 31 15.39 -5.27 -9.13
N ALA A 32 16.03 -5.47 -7.98
CA ALA A 32 15.39 -5.50 -6.68
C ALA A 32 14.79 -4.13 -6.31
N LYS A 33 15.51 -3.04 -6.61
CA LYS A 33 15.03 -1.67 -6.45
C LYS A 33 13.78 -1.39 -7.29
N GLU A 34 13.76 -1.81 -8.56
CA GLU A 34 12.59 -1.70 -9.42
C GLU A 34 11.41 -2.54 -8.89
N THR A 35 11.68 -3.79 -8.51
CA THR A 35 10.67 -4.69 -7.93
C THR A 35 10.02 -4.10 -6.69
N MET A 36 10.79 -3.49 -5.77
CA MET A 36 10.23 -2.83 -4.59
C MET A 36 9.39 -1.59 -4.94
N ARG A 37 9.75 -0.85 -5.99
CA ARG A 37 8.95 0.27 -6.48
C ARG A 37 7.62 -0.20 -7.06
N ASP A 38 7.58 -1.32 -7.77
CA ASP A 38 6.32 -1.89 -8.27
C ASP A 38 5.43 -2.42 -7.15
N ILE A 39 6.02 -2.99 -6.10
CA ILE A 39 5.29 -3.35 -4.88
C ILE A 39 4.72 -2.10 -4.20
N ALA A 40 5.48 -1.01 -4.11
CA ALA A 40 4.99 0.25 -3.57
C ALA A 40 3.79 0.81 -4.37
N ARG A 41 3.88 0.78 -5.71
CA ARG A 41 2.76 1.17 -6.60
C ARG A 41 1.53 0.29 -6.38
N SER A 42 1.72 -1.02 -6.21
CA SER A 42 0.64 -1.96 -5.91
C SER A 42 -0.05 -1.62 -4.58
N TYR A 43 0.71 -1.23 -3.56
CA TYR A 43 0.14 -0.76 -2.29
C TYR A 43 -0.62 0.57 -2.44
N GLU A 44 -0.14 1.54 -3.21
CA GLU A 44 -0.90 2.78 -3.50
C GLU A 44 -2.23 2.50 -4.22
N GLN A 45 -2.25 1.54 -5.15
CA GLN A 45 -3.49 1.10 -5.79
C GLN A 45 -4.45 0.47 -4.78
N LEU A 46 -3.95 -0.35 -3.86
CA LEU A 46 -4.77 -0.91 -2.78
C LEU A 46 -5.30 0.18 -1.83
N ALA A 47 -4.50 1.20 -1.53
CA ALA A 47 -4.94 2.35 -0.74
C ALA A 47 -6.10 3.06 -1.45
N THR A 48 -5.94 3.34 -2.74
CA THR A 48 -6.98 3.98 -3.57
C THR A 48 -8.26 3.15 -3.58
N ILE A 49 -8.15 1.83 -3.74
CA ILE A 49 -9.30 0.92 -3.70
C ILE A 49 -9.97 0.93 -2.32
N ALA A 50 -9.19 0.95 -1.24
CA ALA A 50 -9.70 1.04 0.12
C ALA A 50 -10.40 2.38 0.38
N GLU A 51 -9.89 3.50 -0.11
CA GLU A 51 -10.57 4.81 -0.07
C GLU A 51 -11.92 4.75 -0.79
N MET A 52 -11.96 4.15 -1.98
CA MET A 52 -13.20 3.99 -2.76
C MET A 52 -14.22 3.06 -2.07
N LYS A 53 -13.76 2.06 -1.32
CA LYS A 53 -14.62 1.12 -0.59
C LYS A 53 -15.10 1.69 0.74
N GLY A 54 -14.23 2.36 1.49
CA GLY A 54 -14.57 3.04 2.74
C GLY A 54 -15.58 4.17 2.54
N GLY A 55 -15.58 4.80 1.36
CA GLY A 55 -16.62 5.76 0.95
C GLY A 55 -18.01 5.13 0.68
N LYS A 56 -18.13 3.80 0.62
CA LYS A 56 -19.40 3.08 0.35
C LYS A 56 -19.94 2.27 1.55
N THR A 57 -19.39 2.46 2.74
CA THR A 57 -19.98 1.97 4.00
C THR A 57 -20.42 3.14 4.87
N SER A 58 -21.34 3.93 4.33
CA SER A 58 -22.24 4.79 5.08
C SER A 58 -23.57 4.84 4.31
N LYS A 59 -24.34 3.77 4.41
CA LYS A 59 -25.80 3.80 4.20
C LYS A 59 -26.46 2.73 5.05
#